data_AF-A0A5B3H3L7-F1
#
_entry.id   AF-A0A5B3H3L7-F1
#
_cell.length_a   1.000
_cell.length_b   1.000
_cell.length_c   1.000
_cell.angle_alpha   90.00
_cell.angle_beta   90.00
_cell.angle_gamma   90.00
#
_symmetry.space_group_name_H-M   'P 1'
#
loop_
_entity.id
_entity.type
_entity.pdbx_description
1 polymer ?
#
loop_
_entity_poly.entity_id
_entity_poly.type
_entity_poly.pdbx_seq_one_letter_code
_entity_poly.pdbx_strand_id
1 'polypeptide(L)'
;METPSLGAGFSYSIQGAWSYLLQIGLDLRLFYWCGSTPITRKDQANMDYSRCKQILHDFYSENGIIDHFERDNLYLEKAFHEINEMWFRNLECIKEVKYLMIAEAPLWGKDKSYIYNPETKNTQFFQKKDLERVIGLNVYNKLDFLNYCNKMGLLIIDISPFAFNTEDTIINYRNKTSNNPYGLTKYQYRGLIEQTLTTFFDIKIQAISLKKSRNIKIFYRYRRVMIQFNDLIYNSFVKYDFAINENELSDISKRGGGIDGFKFRQIIF
;
A
#
# COMPACT_ATOMS: atom_id res chain seq x y z
N MET A 1 -60.24 7.24 38.38
CA MET A 1 -60.35 7.30 36.92
C MET A 1 -59.20 8.17 36.40
N GLU A 2 -58.28 7.51 35.69
CA GLU A 2 -57.56 7.90 34.46
C GLU A 2 -56.76 9.22 34.31
N THR A 3 -55.45 9.00 34.09
CA THR A 3 -54.45 9.55 33.13
C THR A 3 -54.99 10.06 31.77
N PRO A 4 -54.26 10.90 30.97
CA PRO A 4 -52.90 10.59 30.49
C PRO A 4 -51.81 11.66 30.43
N SER A 5 -50.61 11.09 30.49
CA SER A 5 -49.23 11.55 30.27
C SER A 5 -48.86 11.78 28.79
N LEU A 6 -47.72 12.45 28.58
CA LEU A 6 -46.62 12.17 27.61
C LEU A 6 -45.52 13.22 27.93
N GLY A 7 -44.26 12.94 28.30
CA GLY A 7 -43.31 11.91 27.85
C GLY A 7 -42.81 12.28 26.44
N ALA A 8 -41.54 12.49 26.09
CA ALA A 8 -40.26 12.08 26.67
C ALA A 8 -39.11 12.95 26.08
N GLY A 9 -37.99 13.06 26.80
CA GLY A 9 -36.73 13.57 26.25
C GLY A 9 -36.16 12.58 25.22
N PHE A 10 -35.74 13.09 24.06
CA PHE A 10 -35.10 12.29 23.02
C PHE A 10 -33.69 11.86 23.46
N SER A 11 -33.56 10.62 23.92
CA SER A 11 -32.29 9.90 23.83
C SER A 11 -32.06 9.55 22.36
N TYR A 12 -30.99 10.02 21.75
CA TYR A 12 -30.53 9.47 20.48
C TYR A 12 -30.09 8.03 20.73
N SER A 13 -30.97 7.07 20.45
CA SER A 13 -30.58 5.67 20.38
C SER A 13 -29.78 5.48 19.10
N ILE A 14 -28.71 4.68 19.18
CA ILE A 14 -27.87 4.30 18.04
C ILE A 14 -28.72 3.77 16.87
N GLN A 15 -29.89 3.18 17.15
CA GLN A 15 -30.88 2.73 16.15
C GLN A 15 -31.45 3.83 15.23
N GLY A 16 -31.59 5.07 15.71
CA GLY A 16 -32.15 6.17 14.90
C GLY A 16 -31.21 6.71 13.81
N ALA A 17 -29.89 6.54 13.99
CA ALA A 17 -28.90 6.89 12.97
C ALA A 17 -28.84 5.83 11.85
N TRP A 18 -29.12 4.57 12.18
CA TRP A 18 -29.13 3.45 11.21
C TRP A 18 -30.29 3.53 10.23
N SER A 19 -31.47 3.99 10.66
CA SER A 19 -32.65 4.14 9.79
C SER A 19 -32.47 5.27 8.78
N TYR A 20 -31.77 6.35 9.13
CA TYR A 20 -31.50 7.46 8.21
C TYR A 20 -30.51 7.07 7.11
N LEU A 21 -29.48 6.28 7.43
CA LEU A 21 -28.49 5.80 6.44
C LEU A 21 -29.05 4.80 5.42
N LEU A 22 -30.05 4.00 5.80
CA LEU A 22 -30.75 3.10 4.90
C LEU A 22 -31.62 3.84 3.86
N GLN A 23 -32.03 5.08 4.15
CA GLN A 23 -32.95 5.84 3.32
C GLN A 23 -32.27 6.64 2.19
N ILE A 24 -30.94 6.80 2.24
CA ILE A 24 -30.13 7.51 1.24
C ILE A 24 -29.38 6.60 0.26
N GLY A 25 -29.63 5.28 0.28
CA GLY A 25 -29.10 4.36 -0.73
C GLY A 25 -27.57 4.29 -0.81
N LEU A 26 -26.87 4.67 0.26
CA LEU A 26 -25.42 4.51 0.38
C LEU A 26 -25.11 3.02 0.56
N ASP A 27 -24.29 2.47 -0.34
CA ASP A 27 -23.84 1.07 -0.28
C ASP A 27 -23.06 0.85 1.03
N LEU A 28 -23.74 0.21 2.00
CA LEU A 28 -23.22 -0.09 3.33
C LEU A 28 -21.99 -1.00 3.31
N ARG A 29 -21.60 -1.56 2.14
CA ARG A 29 -20.35 -2.31 1.96
C ARG A 29 -19.09 -1.49 2.27
N LEU A 30 -19.13 -0.16 2.18
CA LEU A 30 -18.01 0.71 2.53
C LEU A 30 -17.82 0.88 4.06
N PHE A 31 -18.86 0.67 4.86
CA PHE A 31 -18.81 0.83 6.32
C PHE A 31 -18.42 -0.45 7.08
N TYR A 32 -18.52 -1.62 6.45
CA TYR A 32 -18.20 -2.92 7.10
C TYR A 32 -16.72 -3.31 7.05
N TRP A 33 -15.83 -2.45 6.57
CA TRP A 33 -14.40 -2.74 6.56
C TRP A 33 -13.69 -2.12 7.76
N CYS A 34 -13.74 -2.88 8.86
CA CYS A 34 -13.03 -2.72 10.14
C CYS A 34 -13.17 -1.36 10.85
N GLY A 35 -13.74 -1.38 12.05
CA GLY A 35 -13.78 -0.20 12.92
C GLY A 35 -12.37 0.32 13.20
N SER A 36 -12.06 1.49 12.65
CA SER A 36 -10.78 2.17 12.83
C SER A 36 -10.49 2.38 14.31
N THR A 37 -9.33 1.90 14.78
CA THR A 37 -8.88 2.09 16.16
C THR A 37 -8.16 3.44 16.30
N PRO A 38 -8.11 4.07 17.49
CA PRO A 38 -7.53 5.41 17.66
C PRO A 38 -6.06 5.58 17.24
N ILE A 39 -5.33 4.48 17.08
CA ILE A 39 -3.89 4.45 16.78
C ILE A 39 -3.61 4.95 15.34
N THR A 40 -4.51 4.68 14.38
CA THR A 40 -4.28 4.98 12.96
C THR A 40 -4.46 6.44 12.57
N ARG A 41 -5.27 7.23 13.29
CA ARG A 41 -5.32 8.69 13.04
C ARG A 41 -3.97 9.36 13.27
N LYS A 42 -3.16 8.86 14.20
CA LYS A 42 -1.83 9.42 14.49
C LYS A 42 -0.81 9.05 13.43
N ASP A 43 -0.76 7.79 13.00
CA ASP A 43 0.21 7.33 12.00
C ASP A 43 -0.14 7.79 10.57
N GLN A 44 -1.42 7.86 10.22
CA GLN A 44 -1.88 8.47 8.96
C GLN A 44 -1.61 9.99 8.94
N ALA A 45 -1.69 10.66 10.10
CA ALA A 45 -1.28 12.06 10.25
C ALA A 45 0.24 12.26 10.21
N ASN A 46 1.04 11.21 10.44
CA ASN A 46 2.51 11.28 10.41
C ASN A 46 3.10 11.13 8.99
N MET A 47 2.38 10.53 8.04
CA MET A 47 2.80 10.48 6.64
C MET A 47 2.50 11.81 5.93
N ASP A 48 3.26 12.83 6.30
CA ASP A 48 3.22 14.14 5.67
C ASP A 48 3.90 14.09 4.29
N TYR A 49 3.16 14.48 3.26
CA TYR A 49 3.66 14.54 1.89
C TYR A 49 4.63 15.72 1.67
N SER A 50 4.67 16.71 2.56
CA SER A 50 5.50 17.93 2.41
C SER A 50 6.97 17.64 2.10
N ARG A 51 7.57 16.66 2.77
CA ARG A 51 8.97 16.28 2.52
C ARG A 51 9.14 15.59 1.17
N CYS A 52 8.21 14.71 0.80
CA CYS A 52 8.18 14.08 -0.53
C CYS A 52 8.03 15.13 -1.62
N LYS A 53 7.16 16.14 -1.41
CA LYS A 53 6.97 17.27 -2.32
C LYS A 53 8.26 18.07 -2.52
N GLN A 54 8.97 18.39 -1.44
CA GLN A 54 10.25 19.09 -1.53
C GLN A 54 11.29 18.29 -2.31
N ILE A 55 11.44 17.00 -2.01
CA ILE A 55 12.38 16.11 -2.71
C ILE A 55 12.06 16.04 -4.21
N LEU A 56 10.77 15.95 -4.57
CA LEU A 56 10.35 15.99 -5.97
C LEU A 56 10.63 17.34 -6.61
N HIS A 57 10.33 18.45 -5.93
CA HIS A 57 10.58 19.79 -6.46
C HIS A 57 12.08 19.96 -6.80
N ASP A 58 12.95 19.59 -5.87
CA ASP A 58 14.41 19.66 -6.05
C ASP A 58 14.84 18.75 -7.21
N PHE A 59 14.33 17.52 -7.28
CA PHE A 59 14.59 16.61 -8.39
C PHE A 59 14.17 17.21 -9.74
N TYR A 60 12.98 17.81 -9.84
CA TYR A 60 12.50 18.41 -11.09
C TYR A 60 13.36 19.61 -11.50
N SER A 61 13.77 20.43 -10.53
CA SER A 61 14.67 21.57 -10.73
C SER A 61 16.04 21.13 -11.25
N GLU A 62 16.68 20.17 -10.57
CA GLU A 62 18.01 19.64 -10.93
C GLU A 62 18.04 18.98 -12.31
N ASN A 63 16.89 18.46 -12.77
CA ASN A 63 16.77 17.80 -14.07
C ASN A 63 16.23 18.72 -15.17
N GLY A 64 16.05 20.02 -14.90
CA GLY A 64 15.63 21.01 -15.90
C GLY A 64 14.20 20.81 -16.40
N ILE A 65 13.32 20.23 -15.57
CA ILE A 65 11.93 19.91 -15.90
C ILE A 65 10.93 20.56 -14.94
N ILE A 66 11.34 21.62 -14.24
CA ILE A 66 10.56 22.28 -13.19
C ILE A 66 9.20 22.79 -13.66
N ASP A 67 9.08 23.18 -14.93
CA ASP A 67 7.82 23.65 -15.53
C ASP A 67 6.70 22.59 -15.51
N HIS A 68 7.04 21.31 -15.34
CA HIS A 68 6.08 20.22 -15.21
C HIS A 68 5.68 19.90 -13.77
N PHE A 69 6.39 20.46 -12.78
CA PHE A 69 6.28 20.04 -11.38
C PHE A 69 4.88 20.22 -10.81
N GLU A 70 4.26 21.40 -10.94
CA GLU A 70 2.97 21.67 -10.30
C GLU A 70 1.86 20.73 -10.78
N ARG A 71 1.81 20.46 -12.09
CA ARG A 71 0.86 19.51 -12.68
C ARG A 71 1.08 18.10 -12.15
N ASP A 72 2.32 17.62 -12.21
CA ASP A 72 2.67 16.27 -11.81
C ASP A 72 2.47 16.08 -10.29
N ASN A 73 2.85 17.08 -9.50
CA ASN A 73 2.71 17.06 -8.05
C ASN A 73 1.25 17.00 -7.63
N LEU A 74 0.35 17.73 -8.29
CA LEU A 74 -1.09 17.66 -7.99
C LEU A 74 -1.61 16.22 -8.11
N TYR A 75 -1.18 15.50 -9.14
CA TYR A 75 -1.51 14.09 -9.32
C TYR A 75 -0.83 13.20 -8.25
N LEU A 76 0.47 13.38 -8.04
CA LEU A 76 1.27 12.54 -7.14
C LEU A 76 0.86 12.68 -5.68
N GLU A 77 0.54 13.89 -5.22
CA GLU A 77 0.05 14.18 -3.88
C GLU A 77 -1.29 13.48 -3.62
N LYS A 78 -2.22 13.61 -4.57
CA LYS A 78 -3.51 12.92 -4.51
C LYS A 78 -3.34 11.41 -4.49
N ALA A 79 -2.51 10.87 -5.38
CA ALA A 79 -2.21 9.44 -5.42
C ALA A 79 -1.61 8.96 -4.10
N PHE A 80 -0.62 9.68 -3.57
CA PHE A 80 0.03 9.38 -2.30
C PHE A 80 -0.99 9.25 -1.16
N HIS A 81 -1.87 10.24 -0.99
CA HIS A 81 -2.86 10.19 0.08
C HIS A 81 -3.85 9.03 -0.07
N GLU A 82 -4.42 8.83 -1.26
CA GLU A 82 -5.39 7.76 -1.51
C GLU A 82 -4.77 6.36 -1.32
N ILE A 83 -3.56 6.13 -1.85
CA ILE A 83 -2.83 4.87 -1.72
C ILE A 83 -2.53 4.56 -0.25
N ASN A 84 -2.04 5.56 0.49
CA ASN A 84 -1.65 5.35 1.88
C ASN A 84 -2.86 5.14 2.78
N GLU A 85 -3.98 5.84 2.52
CA GLU A 85 -5.24 5.56 3.19
C GLU A 85 -5.69 4.11 2.97
N MET A 86 -5.68 3.62 1.72
CA MET A 86 -6.01 2.21 1.43
C MET A 86 -5.07 1.23 2.13
N TRP A 87 -3.77 1.54 2.15
CA TRP A 87 -2.77 0.70 2.78
C TRP A 87 -2.97 0.59 4.30
N PHE A 88 -3.17 1.72 5.00
CA PHE A 88 -3.40 1.72 6.44
C PHE A 88 -4.71 1.02 6.82
N ARG A 89 -5.80 1.26 6.07
CA ARG A 89 -7.06 0.52 6.24
C ARG A 89 -6.86 -0.99 6.09
N ASN A 90 -6.07 -1.43 5.10
CA ASN A 90 -5.79 -2.85 4.96
C ASN A 90 -4.95 -3.40 6.12
N LEU A 91 -3.97 -2.64 6.62
CA LEU A 91 -3.19 -3.03 7.80
C LEU A 91 -4.09 -3.21 9.03
N GLU A 92 -5.12 -2.38 9.22
CA GLU A 92 -6.10 -2.53 10.31
C GLU A 92 -6.81 -3.89 10.26
N CYS A 93 -7.22 -4.32 9.06
CA CYS A 93 -7.88 -5.60 8.82
C CYS A 93 -7.01 -6.83 9.14
N ILE A 94 -5.69 -6.68 9.26
CA ILE A 94 -4.77 -7.78 9.58
C ILE A 94 -4.61 -7.88 11.09
N LYS A 95 -4.95 -9.02 11.70
CA LYS A 95 -4.76 -9.22 13.16
C LYS A 95 -3.28 -9.23 13.55
N GLU A 96 -2.47 -9.97 12.79
CA GLU A 96 -1.04 -10.13 13.00
C GLU A 96 -0.36 -10.26 11.63
N VAL A 97 0.68 -9.46 11.38
CA VAL A 97 1.45 -9.51 10.13
C VAL A 97 2.49 -10.62 10.21
N LYS A 98 2.27 -11.70 9.48
CA LYS A 98 3.13 -12.90 9.43
C LYS A 98 4.04 -12.92 8.22
N TYR A 99 3.59 -12.30 7.13
CA TYR A 99 4.27 -12.28 5.86
C TYR A 99 4.30 -10.84 5.35
N LEU A 100 5.48 -10.32 5.05
CA LEU A 100 5.67 -9.01 4.46
C LEU A 100 6.28 -9.14 3.08
N MET A 101 5.52 -8.79 2.05
CA MET A 101 5.99 -8.77 0.68
C MET A 101 6.39 -7.35 0.29
N ILE A 102 7.64 -7.18 -0.14
CA ILE A 102 8.18 -5.90 -0.58
C ILE A 102 7.96 -5.72 -2.08
N ALA A 103 7.28 -4.64 -2.45
CA ALA A 103 6.97 -4.21 -3.80
C ALA A 103 7.82 -3.00 -4.21
N GLU A 104 7.87 -2.71 -5.50
CA GLU A 104 8.68 -1.61 -6.04
C GLU A 104 7.97 -0.27 -5.86
N ALA A 105 6.87 -0.10 -6.59
CA ALA A 105 6.12 1.13 -6.68
C ALA A 105 4.63 0.83 -6.80
N PRO A 106 3.77 1.72 -6.28
CA PRO A 106 2.34 1.53 -6.33
C PRO A 106 1.83 1.60 -7.77
N LEU A 107 0.99 0.64 -8.14
CA LEU A 107 0.28 0.69 -9.42
C LEU A 107 -0.92 1.63 -9.32
N TRP A 108 -0.76 2.84 -9.85
CA TRP A 108 -1.77 3.87 -9.82
C TRP A 108 -1.76 4.70 -11.11
N GLY A 109 -2.87 5.36 -11.40
CA GLY A 109 -3.20 5.95 -12.69
C GLY A 109 -4.71 6.09 -12.83
N LYS A 110 -5.18 6.28 -14.06
CA LYS A 110 -6.61 6.38 -14.39
C LYS A 110 -7.47 5.26 -13.79
N ASP A 111 -6.97 4.02 -13.85
CA ASP A 111 -7.68 2.84 -13.36
C ASP A 111 -7.49 2.56 -11.86
N LYS A 112 -6.69 3.39 -11.15
CA LYS A 112 -6.41 3.27 -9.70
C LYS A 112 -6.14 1.84 -9.22
N SER A 113 -5.40 1.06 -10.02
CA SER A 113 -5.25 -0.40 -9.88
C SER A 113 -4.35 -0.86 -8.72
N TYR A 114 -4.30 -0.08 -7.64
CA TYR A 114 -3.51 -0.41 -6.47
C TYR A 114 -4.03 -1.70 -5.84
N ILE A 115 -3.13 -2.48 -5.26
CA ILE A 115 -3.48 -3.83 -4.80
C ILE A 115 -4.60 -3.81 -3.76
N TYR A 116 -4.68 -2.77 -2.94
CA TYR A 116 -5.69 -2.60 -1.89
C TYR A 116 -6.95 -1.88 -2.33
N ASN A 117 -7.08 -1.53 -3.61
CA ASN A 117 -8.34 -1.00 -4.15
C ASN A 117 -9.31 -2.15 -4.50
N PRO A 118 -10.40 -2.36 -3.73
CA PRO A 118 -11.34 -3.46 -3.96
C PRO A 118 -12.16 -3.30 -5.25
N GLU A 119 -12.29 -2.07 -5.76
CA GLU A 119 -13.09 -1.71 -6.93
C GLU A 119 -12.40 -2.06 -8.26
N THR A 120 -11.17 -2.57 -8.19
CA THR A 120 -10.35 -2.86 -9.37
C THR A 120 -10.06 -4.34 -9.53
N LYS A 121 -9.73 -4.76 -10.75
CA LYS A 121 -9.28 -6.13 -11.00
C LYS A 121 -7.85 -6.31 -10.50
N ASN A 122 -7.51 -7.53 -10.09
CA ASN A 122 -6.12 -7.89 -9.86
C ASN A 122 -5.29 -7.70 -11.14
N THR A 123 -4.09 -7.18 -11.00
CA THR A 123 -3.14 -6.97 -12.10
C THR A 123 -2.12 -8.11 -12.16
N GLN A 124 -1.21 -8.07 -13.14
CA GLN A 124 -0.08 -9.00 -13.23
C GLN A 124 0.90 -8.89 -12.04
N PHE A 125 0.80 -7.83 -11.24
CA PHE A 125 1.54 -7.72 -9.99
C PHE A 125 1.22 -8.90 -9.08
N PHE A 126 -0.06 -9.19 -8.84
CA PHE A 126 -0.46 -10.34 -8.03
C PHE A 126 -1.89 -10.76 -8.38
N GLN A 127 -2.00 -11.83 -9.16
CA GLN A 127 -3.28 -12.34 -9.62
C GLN A 127 -3.94 -13.23 -8.57
N LYS A 128 -5.26 -13.33 -8.62
CA LYS A 128 -6.02 -14.26 -7.77
C LYS A 128 -5.50 -15.70 -7.93
N LYS A 129 -5.26 -16.12 -9.18
CA LYS A 129 -4.70 -17.44 -9.50
C LYS A 129 -3.36 -17.74 -8.85
N ASP A 130 -2.54 -16.72 -8.59
CA ASP A 130 -1.28 -16.91 -7.87
C ASP A 130 -1.55 -17.24 -6.40
N LEU A 131 -2.51 -16.55 -5.78
CA LEU A 131 -2.93 -16.84 -4.41
C LEU A 131 -3.62 -18.20 -4.29
N GLU A 132 -4.55 -18.52 -5.20
CA GLU A 132 -5.25 -19.81 -5.27
C GLU A 132 -4.27 -20.99 -5.31
N ARG A 133 -3.20 -20.87 -6.11
CA ARG A 133 -2.13 -21.87 -6.18
C ARG A 133 -1.36 -22.03 -4.88
N VAL A 134 -1.31 -21.03 -4.02
CA VAL A 134 -0.65 -21.14 -2.72
C VAL A 134 -1.60 -21.72 -1.69
N ILE A 135 -2.80 -21.14 -1.54
CA ILE A 135 -3.72 -21.52 -0.46
C ILE A 135 -4.58 -22.75 -0.76
N GLY A 136 -4.66 -23.18 -2.03
CA GLY A 136 -5.47 -24.33 -2.45
C GLY A 136 -6.99 -24.10 -2.39
N LEU A 137 -7.42 -22.84 -2.34
CA LEU A 137 -8.83 -22.42 -2.30
C LEU A 137 -9.13 -21.53 -3.50
N ASN A 138 -10.38 -21.53 -3.96
CA ASN A 138 -10.85 -20.64 -5.01
C ASN A 138 -11.01 -19.21 -4.48
N VAL A 139 -10.62 -18.23 -5.30
CA VAL A 139 -10.68 -16.80 -4.97
C VAL A 139 -11.53 -16.11 -6.03
N TYR A 140 -12.77 -15.77 -5.68
CA TYR A 140 -13.77 -15.37 -6.69
C TYR A 140 -13.57 -13.92 -7.15
N ASN A 141 -13.38 -13.00 -6.22
CA ASN A 141 -13.32 -11.57 -6.49
C ASN A 141 -12.14 -10.90 -5.76
N LYS A 142 -11.96 -9.60 -5.99
CA LYS A 142 -10.85 -8.82 -5.41
C LYS A 142 -10.97 -8.71 -3.89
N LEU A 143 -12.19 -8.53 -3.38
CA LEU A 143 -12.46 -8.46 -1.95
C LEU A 143 -12.11 -9.79 -1.26
N ASP A 144 -12.48 -10.91 -1.86
CA ASP A 144 -12.16 -12.25 -1.39
C ASP A 144 -10.63 -12.48 -1.36
N PHE A 145 -9.93 -12.06 -2.42
CA PHE A 145 -8.46 -12.05 -2.47
C PHE A 145 -7.85 -11.27 -1.28
N LEU A 146 -8.33 -10.06 -1.02
CA LEU A 146 -7.86 -9.24 0.10
C LEU A 146 -8.15 -9.89 1.46
N ASN A 147 -9.34 -10.46 1.62
CA ASN A 147 -9.73 -11.14 2.86
C ASN A 147 -8.84 -12.37 3.14
N TYR A 148 -8.49 -13.16 2.13
CA TYR A 148 -7.56 -14.27 2.31
C TYR A 148 -6.16 -13.80 2.68
N CYS A 149 -5.62 -12.78 1.99
CA CYS A 149 -4.35 -12.15 2.35
C CYS A 149 -4.37 -11.63 3.80
N ASN A 150 -5.45 -10.97 4.21
CA ASN A 150 -5.56 -10.42 5.55
C ASN A 150 -5.67 -11.51 6.61
N LYS A 151 -6.47 -12.56 6.36
CA LYS A 151 -6.64 -13.71 7.25
C LYS A 151 -5.33 -14.49 7.45
N MET A 152 -4.51 -14.62 6.41
CA MET A 152 -3.21 -15.29 6.52
C MET A 152 -2.11 -14.40 7.11
N GLY A 153 -2.36 -13.10 7.25
CA GLY A 153 -1.37 -12.13 7.73
C GLY A 153 -0.36 -11.70 6.68
N LEU A 154 -0.73 -11.71 5.39
CA LEU A 154 0.09 -11.24 4.28
C LEU A 154 -0.17 -9.76 4.02
N LEU A 155 0.84 -8.94 4.25
CA LEU A 155 0.86 -7.52 3.92
C LEU A 155 1.86 -7.25 2.81
N ILE A 156 1.55 -6.29 1.96
CA ILE A 156 2.35 -5.85 0.82
C ILE A 156 2.67 -4.38 1.04
N ILE A 157 3.91 -4.01 0.86
CA ILE A 157 4.41 -2.64 1.06
C ILE A 157 5.23 -2.22 -0.15
N ASP A 158 4.94 -1.05 -0.69
CA ASP A 158 5.76 -0.42 -1.72
C ASP A 158 6.97 0.26 -1.09
N ILE A 159 8.13 0.21 -1.75
CA ILE A 159 9.30 1.00 -1.34
C ILE A 159 9.15 2.45 -1.82
N SER A 160 8.60 2.65 -3.03
CA SER A 160 8.40 3.98 -3.59
C SER A 160 7.13 4.67 -3.09
N PRO A 161 7.20 5.94 -2.68
CA PRO A 161 6.02 6.76 -2.41
C PRO A 161 5.30 7.22 -3.69
N PHE A 162 5.93 7.12 -4.85
CA PHE A 162 5.48 7.84 -6.05
C PHE A 162 4.79 6.95 -7.07
N ALA A 163 3.66 7.43 -7.59
CA ALA A 163 2.86 6.76 -8.62
C ALA A 163 3.29 7.16 -10.05
N PHE A 164 4.58 7.27 -10.34
CA PHE A 164 5.04 7.75 -11.65
C PHE A 164 4.55 6.86 -12.80
N ASN A 165 4.02 7.47 -13.85
CA ASN A 165 3.56 6.75 -15.03
C ASN A 165 3.65 7.63 -16.29
N THR A 166 3.46 7.04 -17.47
CA THR A 166 3.66 7.77 -18.74
C THR A 166 2.50 8.68 -19.15
N GLU A 167 1.37 8.61 -18.46
CA GLU A 167 0.15 9.37 -18.79
C GLU A 167 0.03 10.62 -17.91
N ASP A 168 0.24 10.48 -16.60
CA ASP A 168 -0.02 11.52 -15.62
C ASP A 168 1.23 12.33 -15.23
N THR A 169 2.43 11.78 -15.42
CA THR A 169 3.70 12.42 -15.00
C THR A 169 4.73 12.45 -16.12
N ILE A 170 5.57 13.49 -16.14
CA ILE A 170 6.67 13.60 -17.12
C ILE A 170 7.75 12.56 -16.84
N ILE A 171 8.11 12.39 -15.56
CA ILE A 171 9.02 11.32 -15.13
C ILE A 171 8.24 10.03 -14.93
N ASN A 172 8.86 8.90 -15.25
CA ASN A 172 8.19 7.60 -15.21
C ASN A 172 9.18 6.45 -15.00
N TYR A 173 8.64 5.29 -14.60
CA TYR A 173 9.42 4.08 -14.36
C TYR A 173 9.90 3.35 -15.62
N ARG A 174 9.51 3.78 -16.83
CA ARG A 174 10.04 3.17 -18.05
C ARG A 174 11.47 3.66 -18.26
N ASN A 175 12.29 2.81 -18.86
CA ASN A 175 13.69 3.14 -19.13
C ASN A 175 13.81 4.42 -19.94
N LYS A 176 14.83 5.22 -19.61
CA LYS A 176 15.23 6.38 -20.39
C LYS A 176 15.67 5.94 -21.79
N THR A 177 15.03 6.47 -22.82
CA THR A 177 15.36 6.23 -24.24
C THR A 177 15.16 7.52 -25.03
N SER A 178 15.51 7.54 -26.32
CA SER A 178 15.22 8.68 -27.21
C SER A 178 13.73 9.04 -27.22
N ASN A 179 12.85 8.03 -27.11
CA ASN A 179 11.39 8.19 -27.12
C ASN A 179 10.81 8.37 -25.71
N ASN A 180 11.65 8.32 -24.67
CA ASN A 180 11.29 8.55 -23.29
C ASN A 180 12.45 9.27 -22.56
N PRO A 181 12.71 10.55 -22.90
CA PRO A 181 13.88 11.26 -22.39
C PRO A 181 13.85 11.51 -20.88
N TYR A 182 12.66 11.42 -20.27
CA TYR A 182 12.41 11.65 -18.84
C TYR A 182 12.15 10.36 -18.05
N GLY A 183 12.35 9.20 -18.67
CA GLY A 183 12.40 7.94 -17.94
C GLY A 183 13.48 7.96 -16.86
N LEU A 184 13.17 7.45 -15.67
CA LEU A 184 14.11 7.42 -14.57
C LEU A 184 15.26 6.44 -14.86
N THR A 185 16.49 6.90 -14.66
CA THR A 185 17.64 5.98 -14.57
C THR A 185 17.60 5.22 -13.25
N LYS A 186 18.29 4.08 -13.18
CA LYS A 186 18.40 3.31 -11.93
C LYS A 186 18.98 4.12 -10.78
N TYR A 187 19.97 4.98 -11.08
CA TYR A 187 20.61 5.84 -10.10
C TYR A 187 19.66 6.92 -9.58
N GLN A 188 18.98 7.64 -10.47
CA GLN A 188 17.99 8.65 -10.09
C GLN A 188 16.86 8.04 -9.25
N TYR A 189 16.34 6.89 -9.67
CA TYR A 189 15.28 6.23 -8.93
C TYR A 189 15.76 5.79 -7.55
N ARG A 190 16.95 5.18 -7.46
CA ARG A 190 17.54 4.82 -6.18
C ARG A 190 17.73 6.01 -5.25
N GLY A 191 18.23 7.14 -5.76
CA GLY A 191 18.41 8.37 -4.99
C GLY A 191 17.08 8.96 -4.48
N LEU A 192 16.01 8.91 -5.29
CA LEU A 192 14.67 9.31 -4.83
C LEU A 192 14.16 8.44 -3.69
N ILE A 193 14.35 7.12 -3.78
CA ILE A 193 13.98 6.19 -2.72
C ILE A 193 14.77 6.51 -1.44
N GLU A 194 16.09 6.59 -1.54
CA GLU A 194 16.96 6.86 -0.39
C GLU A 194 16.56 8.13 0.37
N GLN A 195 16.25 9.21 -0.35
CA GLN A 195 15.81 10.47 0.25
C GLN A 195 14.43 10.41 0.91
N THR A 196 13.57 9.47 0.49
CA THR A 196 12.19 9.34 0.99
C THR A 196 11.99 8.20 2.00
N LEU A 197 13.01 7.39 2.26
CA LEU A 197 12.92 6.23 3.16
C LEU A 197 12.31 6.60 4.52
N THR A 198 12.85 7.63 5.18
CA THR A 198 12.45 8.00 6.54
C THR A 198 11.04 8.59 6.61
N THR A 199 10.52 9.15 5.52
CA THR A 199 9.21 9.81 5.47
C THR A 199 8.13 8.97 4.82
N PHE A 200 8.46 7.77 4.34
CA PHE A 200 7.50 6.87 3.71
C PHE A 200 7.66 5.44 4.19
N PHE A 201 8.77 4.79 3.84
CA PHE A 201 8.98 3.37 4.11
C PHE A 201 9.09 3.11 5.61
N ASP A 202 9.92 3.89 6.32
CA ASP A 202 10.13 3.77 7.76
C ASP A 202 8.84 3.93 8.56
N ILE A 203 7.96 4.86 8.17
CA ILE A 203 6.68 5.07 8.87
C ILE A 203 5.80 3.83 8.75
N LYS A 204 5.76 3.20 7.57
CA LYS A 204 5.02 1.95 7.37
C LYS A 204 5.65 0.78 8.11
N ILE A 205 6.98 0.67 8.12
CA ILE A 205 7.70 -0.36 8.89
C ILE A 205 7.44 -0.20 10.38
N GLN A 206 7.45 1.03 10.90
CA GLN A 206 7.08 1.31 12.29
C GLN A 206 5.65 0.86 12.59
N ALA A 207 4.67 1.19 11.73
CA ALA A 207 3.29 0.74 11.89
C ALA A 207 3.17 -0.80 11.88
N ILE A 208 3.92 -1.49 11.02
CA ILE A 208 3.98 -2.96 10.98
C ILE A 208 4.60 -3.53 12.26
N SER A 209 5.63 -2.89 12.81
CA SER A 209 6.34 -3.37 14.00
C SER A 209 5.41 -3.60 15.21
N LEU A 210 4.29 -2.85 15.27
CA LEU A 210 3.28 -2.96 16.31
C LEU A 210 2.37 -4.20 16.18
N LYS A 211 2.31 -4.80 14.99
CA LYS A 211 1.41 -5.93 14.67
C LYS A 211 2.13 -7.15 14.11
N LYS A 212 3.46 -7.12 13.96
CA LYS A 212 4.23 -8.23 13.40
C LYS A 212 4.24 -9.45 14.31
N SER A 213 4.25 -10.62 13.70
CA SER A 213 4.57 -11.85 14.41
C SER A 213 6.05 -11.88 14.79
N ARG A 214 6.41 -12.70 15.78
CA ARG A 214 7.81 -12.87 16.19
C ARG A 214 8.70 -13.43 15.08
N ASN A 215 8.13 -14.29 14.24
CA ASN A 215 8.82 -14.98 13.15
C ASN A 215 8.31 -14.50 11.78
N ILE A 216 8.15 -13.18 11.63
CA ILE A 216 7.68 -12.59 10.38
C ILE A 216 8.63 -12.98 9.24
N LYS A 217 8.05 -13.44 8.11
CA LYS A 217 8.83 -13.73 6.90
C LYS A 217 8.74 -12.56 5.94
N ILE A 218 9.90 -12.05 5.52
CA ILE A 218 10.01 -10.91 4.60
C ILE A 218 10.60 -11.37 3.28
N PHE A 219 10.02 -10.93 2.16
CA PHE A 219 10.47 -11.33 0.83
C PHE A 219 10.06 -10.31 -0.23
N TYR A 220 10.74 -10.30 -1.37
CA TYR A 220 10.49 -9.37 -2.46
C TYR A 220 9.55 -9.97 -3.50
N ARG A 221 8.70 -9.11 -4.06
CA ARG A 221 7.91 -9.47 -5.24
C ARG A 221 8.79 -9.70 -6.47
N TYR A 222 9.83 -8.89 -6.63
CA TYR A 222 10.71 -8.88 -7.79
C TYR A 222 12.18 -8.98 -7.38
N ARG A 223 12.94 -9.88 -8.03
CA ARG A 223 14.39 -10.00 -7.81
C ARG A 223 15.15 -8.69 -8.08
N ARG A 224 14.73 -7.90 -9.07
CA ARG A 224 15.38 -6.62 -9.40
C ARG A 224 15.29 -5.61 -8.25
N VAL A 225 14.16 -5.63 -7.52
CA VAL A 225 13.90 -4.72 -6.40
C VAL A 225 14.80 -5.12 -5.23
N MET A 226 14.88 -6.42 -4.95
CA MET A 226 15.84 -6.97 -3.98
C MET A 226 17.26 -6.52 -4.29
N ILE A 227 17.76 -6.79 -5.50
CA ILE A 227 19.13 -6.42 -5.89
C ILE A 227 19.36 -4.90 -5.78
N GLN A 228 18.37 -4.08 -6.10
CA GLN A 228 18.53 -2.64 -6.18
C GLN A 228 18.35 -1.90 -4.85
N PHE A 229 17.58 -2.43 -3.91
CA PHE A 229 17.14 -1.69 -2.72
C PHE A 229 17.37 -2.41 -1.39
N ASN A 230 17.87 -3.66 -1.39
CA ASN A 230 17.98 -4.43 -0.15
C ASN A 230 18.83 -3.76 0.91
N ASP A 231 20.00 -3.28 0.53
CA ASP A 231 20.93 -2.57 1.39
C ASP A 231 20.33 -1.27 1.97
N LEU A 232 19.48 -0.59 1.20
CA LEU A 232 18.78 0.62 1.65
C LEU A 232 17.73 0.31 2.72
N ILE A 233 16.88 -0.68 2.48
CA ILE A 233 15.72 -0.94 3.35
C ILE A 233 16.06 -1.87 4.52
N TYR A 234 17.17 -2.61 4.46
CA TYR A 234 17.61 -3.50 5.54
C TYR A 234 17.78 -2.73 6.86
N ASN A 235 18.36 -1.53 6.79
CA ASN A 235 18.55 -0.67 7.96
C ASN A 235 17.22 -0.27 8.62
N SER A 236 16.16 -0.06 7.84
CA SER A 236 14.81 0.19 8.38
C SER A 236 14.31 -1.00 9.19
N PHE A 237 14.51 -2.23 8.72
CA PHE A 237 14.10 -3.43 9.47
C PHE A 237 14.87 -3.59 10.78
N VAL A 238 16.18 -3.37 10.77
CA VAL A 238 17.01 -3.40 11.98
C VAL A 238 16.55 -2.35 12.98
N LYS A 239 16.30 -1.12 12.53
CA LYS A 239 15.85 0.01 13.35
C LYS A 239 14.53 -0.26 14.09
N TYR A 240 13.64 -1.07 13.54
CA TYR A 240 12.33 -1.37 14.10
C TYR A 240 12.19 -2.84 14.59
N ASP A 241 13.31 -3.42 15.00
CA ASP A 241 13.40 -4.74 15.67
C ASP A 241 12.78 -5.90 14.87
N PHE A 242 12.93 -5.88 13.55
CA PHE A 242 12.64 -7.05 12.73
C PHE A 242 13.85 -7.99 12.82
N ALA A 243 13.65 -9.16 13.45
CA ALA A 243 14.67 -10.19 13.56
C ALA A 243 14.87 -10.88 12.20
N ILE A 244 15.62 -10.24 11.30
CA ILE A 244 15.93 -10.74 9.96
C ILE A 244 17.43 -10.77 9.72
N ASN A 245 17.91 -11.84 9.07
CA ASN A 245 19.23 -11.84 8.47
C ASN A 245 19.14 -11.32 7.02
N GLU A 246 20.07 -10.48 6.59
CA GLU A 246 20.09 -9.96 5.21
C GLU A 246 20.09 -11.10 4.17
N ASN A 247 20.77 -12.21 4.48
CA ASN A 247 20.86 -13.39 3.61
C ASN A 247 19.58 -14.25 3.58
N GLU A 248 18.61 -14.01 4.45
CA GLU A 248 17.32 -14.72 4.46
C GLU A 248 16.29 -14.06 3.53
N LEU A 249 16.55 -12.82 3.09
CA LEU A 249 15.67 -12.12 2.18
C LEU A 249 15.74 -12.75 0.78
N SER A 250 14.59 -13.21 0.32
CA SER A 250 14.43 -13.89 -0.98
C SER A 250 13.40 -13.20 -1.84
N ASP A 251 13.25 -13.65 -3.09
CA ASP A 251 12.24 -13.14 -4.02
C ASP A 251 11.33 -14.26 -4.54
N ILE A 252 10.07 -13.92 -4.81
CA ILE A 252 9.08 -14.83 -5.42
C ILE A 252 8.89 -14.60 -6.92
N SER A 253 9.89 -14.05 -7.60
CA SER A 253 9.75 -13.71 -9.02
C SER A 253 10.08 -14.87 -9.96
N LYS A 254 9.34 -14.93 -11.06
CA LYS A 254 9.57 -15.83 -12.21
C LYS A 254 10.08 -15.02 -13.41
N ARG A 255 10.84 -15.68 -14.31
CA ARG A 255 11.15 -15.11 -15.64
C ARG A 255 9.85 -14.62 -16.32
N GLY A 256 9.89 -13.40 -16.86
CA GLY A 256 8.73 -12.73 -17.43
C GLY A 256 7.90 -11.89 -16.44
N GLY A 257 8.31 -11.77 -15.18
CA GLY A 257 7.72 -10.84 -14.21
C GLY A 257 6.53 -11.40 -13.40
N GLY A 258 6.12 -12.64 -13.63
CA GLY A 258 5.10 -13.32 -12.83
C GLY A 258 5.56 -13.71 -11.42
N ILE A 259 4.65 -14.28 -10.64
CA ILE A 259 4.95 -14.93 -9.36
C ILE A 259 5.37 -16.39 -9.60
N ASP A 260 6.46 -16.79 -8.95
CA ASP A 260 6.84 -18.19 -8.79
C ASP A 260 6.03 -18.80 -7.63
N GLY A 261 4.98 -19.54 -7.98
CA GLY A 261 4.09 -20.15 -6.99
C GLY A 261 4.76 -21.20 -6.11
N PHE A 262 5.85 -21.83 -6.57
CA PHE A 262 6.59 -22.80 -5.76
C PHE A 262 7.36 -22.08 -4.66
N LYS A 263 8.15 -21.06 -5.02
CA LYS A 263 8.86 -20.21 -4.04
C LYS A 263 7.88 -19.57 -3.06
N PHE A 264 6.78 -19.03 -3.58
CA PHE A 264 5.79 -18.37 -2.73
C PHE A 264 5.16 -19.37 -1.73
N ARG A 265 4.84 -20.59 -2.17
CA ARG A 265 4.34 -21.64 -1.28
C ARG A 265 5.35 -22.04 -0.21
N GLN A 266 6.64 -22.18 -0.53
CA GLN A 266 7.71 -22.50 0.45
C GLN A 266 7.88 -21.42 1.54
N ILE A 267 7.54 -20.17 1.22
CA ILE A 267 7.55 -19.10 2.21
C ILE A 267 6.31 -19.21 3.11
N ILE A 268 5.14 -19.49 2.55
CA ILE A 268 3.88 -19.52 3.31
C ILE A 268 3.70 -20.81 4.15
N PHE A 269 4.22 -21.95 3.70
CA PHE A 269 4.11 -23.26 4.37
C PHE A 269 5.48 -23.86 4.61
#